data_AF-A0A831KAI0-F1
#
_entry.id   AF-A0A831KAI0-F1
#
_cell.length_a   1.000
_cell.length_b   1.000
_cell.length_c   1.000
_cell.angle_alpha   90.00
_cell.angle_beta   90.00
_cell.angle_gamma   90.00
#
_symmetry.space_group_name_H-M   'P 1'
#
loop_
_entity.id
_entity.type
_entity.pdbx_description
1 polymer ?
#
loop_
_entity_poly.entity_id
_entity_poly.type
_entity_poly.pdbx_seq_one_letter_code
_entity_poly.pdbx_strand_id
1 'polypeptide(L)' 'MFLLNNGKGKCEDGKAVIKYCDTGYANCDDDTSNGCEIDINNDDENCGECFNECSSLGSCNIGMC' A
#
# COMPACT_ATOMS: atom_id res chain seq x y z
N MET A 1 -5.82 1.51 20.06
CA MET A 1 -6.51 1.05 18.83
C MET A 1 -5.47 1.16 17.73
N PHE A 2 -4.89 0.04 17.31
CA PHE A 2 -3.90 0.02 16.24
C PHE A 2 -4.64 0.30 14.92
N LEU A 3 -4.39 1.46 14.33
CA LEU A 3 -4.98 1.86 13.05
C LEU A 3 -4.09 1.27 11.96
N LEU A 4 -4.51 0.15 11.38
CA LEU A 4 -3.89 -0.37 10.16
C LEU A 4 -4.48 0.44 9.01
N ASN A 5 -3.67 1.36 8.45
CA ASN A 5 -4.15 2.26 7.41
C ASN A 5 -4.47 1.48 6.13
N ASN A 6 -5.62 1.80 5.52
CA ASN A 6 -6.06 1.27 4.22
C ASN A 6 -5.89 -0.25 4.06
N GLY A 7 -6.13 -1.00 5.15
CA GLY A 7 -5.95 -2.44 5.18
C GLY A 7 -6.88 -3.12 6.18
N LYS A 8 -7.08 -4.43 5.97
CA LYS A 8 -7.84 -5.27 6.87
C LYS A 8 -6.88 -6.07 7.74
N GLY A 9 -7.04 -5.92 9.05
CA GLY A 9 -6.18 -6.56 10.04
C GLY A 9 -6.53 -8.02 10.34
N LYS A 10 -5.52 -8.77 10.78
CA LYS A 10 -5.63 -9.99 11.59
C LYS A 10 -4.96 -9.75 12.95
N CYS A 11 -5.32 -10.59 13.91
CA CYS A 11 -4.56 -10.68 15.16
C CYS A 11 -3.50 -11.78 14.99
N GLU A 12 -2.24 -11.44 15.23
CA GLU A 12 -1.11 -12.37 15.22
C GLU A 12 -0.24 -12.07 16.45
N ASP A 13 0.03 -13.09 17.25
CA ASP A 13 0.79 -12.97 18.52
C ASP A 13 0.30 -11.84 19.46
N GLY A 14 -1.02 -11.62 19.51
CA GLY A 14 -1.63 -10.58 20.35
C GLY A 14 -1.45 -9.15 19.82
N LYS A 15 -0.95 -8.99 18.60
CA LYS A 15 -0.81 -7.71 17.90
C LYS A 15 -1.74 -7.66 16.68
N ALA A 16 -2.21 -6.46 16.35
CA ALA A 16 -2.90 -6.24 15.09
C ALA A 16 -1.86 -6.08 13.98
N VAL A 17 -1.98 -6.88 12.94
CA VAL A 17 -1.15 -6.80 11.73
C VAL A 17 -2.04 -6.86 10.50
N ILE A 18 -1.62 -6.30 9.37
CA ILE A 18 -2.40 -6.43 8.13
C ILE A 18 -2.49 -7.90 7.69
N LYS A 19 -3.64 -8.26 7.13
CA LYS A 19 -3.84 -9.51 6.40
C LYS A 19 -3.85 -9.26 4.89
N TYR A 20 -4.47 -8.17 4.47
CA TYR A 20 -4.51 -7.70 3.08
C TYR A 20 -4.81 -6.20 3.06
N CYS A 21 -4.34 -5.53 2.00
CA CYS A 21 -4.61 -4.13 1.73
C CYS A 21 -6.00 -3.95 1.12
N ASP A 22 -6.58 -2.77 1.34
CA ASP A 22 -7.74 -2.33 0.58
C ASP A 22 -7.34 -2.16 -0.90
N THR A 23 -8.31 -2.31 -1.80
CA THR A 23 -8.04 -2.18 -3.24
C THR A 23 -7.41 -0.83 -3.55
N GLY A 24 -6.31 -0.84 -4.30
CA GLY A 24 -5.57 0.38 -4.64
C GLY A 24 -4.51 0.79 -3.62
N TYR A 25 -4.29 0.00 -2.57
CA TYR A 25 -3.23 0.25 -1.61
C TYR A 25 -2.24 -0.92 -1.55
N ALA A 26 -0.99 -0.61 -1.22
CA ALA A 26 0.06 -1.58 -1.00
C ALA A 26 0.86 -1.26 0.26
N ASN A 27 1.39 -2.31 0.87
CA ASN A 27 2.46 -2.21 1.86
C ASN A 27 3.78 -2.38 1.12
N CYS A 28 4.56 -1.31 1.04
CA CYS A 28 5.83 -1.30 0.29
C CYS A 28 7.07 -1.34 1.20
N ASP A 29 6.90 -1.30 2.53
CA ASP A 29 7.98 -1.39 3.51
C ASP A 29 8.03 -2.75 4.24
N ASP A 30 7.12 -3.67 3.90
CA ASP A 30 6.85 -4.96 4.53
C ASP A 30 6.50 -4.88 6.03
N ASP A 31 6.22 -3.69 6.58
CA ASP A 31 5.84 -3.53 7.97
C ASP A 31 4.35 -3.83 8.16
N THR A 32 4.02 -5.07 8.47
CA THR A 32 2.60 -5.44 8.67
C THR A 32 1.92 -4.71 9.84
N SER A 33 2.64 -3.95 10.67
CA SER A 33 2.11 -3.27 11.85
C SER A 33 1.62 -1.84 11.59
N ASN A 34 2.03 -1.20 10.48
CA ASN A 34 1.64 0.18 10.15
C ASN A 34 0.49 0.28 9.12
N GLY A 35 0.28 -0.77 8.31
CA GLY A 35 -0.83 -0.79 7.36
C GLY A 35 -0.40 -1.04 5.92
N CYS A 36 -1.14 -0.41 5.00
CA CYS A 36 -0.84 -0.29 3.58
C CYS A 36 -0.78 1.20 3.25
N GLU A 37 0.43 1.73 3.29
CA GLU A 37 0.74 3.16 3.38
C GLU A 37 0.57 3.86 2.03
N ILE A 38 0.70 3.11 0.94
CA ILE A 38 0.89 3.64 -0.41
C ILE A 38 -0.37 3.46 -1.26
N ASP A 39 -0.88 4.56 -1.83
CA ASP A 39 -1.93 4.53 -2.85
C ASP A 39 -1.31 4.31 -4.23
N ILE A 40 -1.26 3.05 -4.65
CA ILE A 40 -0.67 2.64 -5.94
C ILE A 40 -1.45 3.18 -7.15
N ASN A 41 -2.60 3.84 -6.97
CA ASN A 41 -3.31 4.45 -8.10
C ASN A 41 -2.84 5.86 -8.46
N ASN A 42 -2.18 6.54 -7.53
CA ASN A 42 -1.86 7.97 -7.66
C ASN A 42 -0.45 8.31 -7.14
N ASP A 43 0.37 7.29 -6.84
CA ASP A 43 1.75 7.46 -6.43
C ASP A 43 2.68 7.25 -7.62
N ASP A 44 3.36 8.33 -8.04
CA ASP A 44 4.26 8.33 -9.20
C ASP A 44 5.49 7.42 -9.00
N GLU A 45 5.84 7.06 -7.76
CA GLU A 45 6.96 6.19 -7.42
C GLU A 45 6.54 4.71 -7.23
N ASN A 46 5.23 4.44 -7.11
CA ASN A 46 4.65 3.13 -6.77
C ASN A 46 3.39 2.81 -7.60
N CYS A 47 3.39 3.16 -8.88
CA CYS A 47 2.19 3.12 -9.69
C CYS A 47 1.79 1.68 -10.07
N GLY A 48 0.60 1.24 -9.67
CA GLY A 48 0.09 -0.12 -9.89
C GLY A 48 0.74 -1.19 -9.02
N GLU A 49 1.98 -1.00 -8.59
CA GLU A 49 2.71 -1.84 -7.63
C GLU A 49 3.85 -1.06 -6.96
N CYS A 50 4.34 -1.56 -5.82
CA CYS A 50 5.45 -0.95 -5.10
C CYS A 50 6.70 -0.81 -5.98
N PHE A 51 7.37 0.34 -5.87
CA PHE A 51 8.60 0.65 -6.61
C PHE A 51 8.47 0.66 -8.14
N ASN A 52 7.26 0.84 -8.68
CA ASN A 52 7.03 1.05 -10.10
C ASN A 52 6.91 2.54 -10.42
N GLU A 53 8.03 3.18 -10.72
CA GLU A 53 8.07 4.62 -11.02
C GLU A 53 7.58 4.95 -12.44
N CYS A 54 6.77 5.99 -12.58
CA CYS A 54 6.30 6.52 -13.88
C CYS A 54 7.31 7.48 -14.55
N SER A 55 8.60 7.35 -14.24
CA SER A 55 9.63 8.40 -14.39
C SER A 55 9.64 9.12 -15.75
N SER A 56 9.44 8.38 -16.86
CA SER A 56 9.42 8.95 -18.23
C SER A 56 8.07 8.90 -18.94
N LEU A 57 7.10 8.24 -18.32
CA LEU A 57 5.78 7.97 -18.90
C LEU A 57 4.75 9.02 -18.47
N GLY A 58 4.96 9.69 -17.33
CA GLY A 58 4.11 10.76 -16.85
C GLY A 58 3.80 10.60 -15.37
N SER A 59 2.55 10.86 -15.00
CA SER A 59 2.04 10.67 -13.65
C SER A 59 1.23 9.38 -13.56
N CYS A 60 1.21 8.78 -12.39
CA CYS A 60 0.37 7.65 -12.08
C CYS A 60 -1.10 8.06 -12.15
N ASN A 61 -1.88 7.35 -12.96
CA ASN A 61 -3.32 7.48 -13.03
C ASN A 61 -3.95 6.11 -12.98
N ILE A 62 -4.79 5.86 -11.98
CA ILE A 62 -5.54 4.60 -11.80
C ILE A 62 -4.65 3.34 -11.91
N GLY A 63 -3.41 3.44 -11.41
CA GLY A 63 -2.43 2.35 -11.39
C GLY A 63 -1.69 2.16 -12.71
N MET A 64 -1.73 3.16 -13.59
CA MET A 64 -1.04 3.17 -14.87
C MET A 64 -0.17 4.41 -15.03
N CYS A 65 1.04 4.21 -15.53
CA CYS A 65 1.78 5.22 -16.28
C CYS A 65 1.29 5.20 -17.74
#